data_AF-A0A1L9RS98-F1
#
_entry.id   AF-A0A1L9RS98-F1
#
_cell.length_a   1.000
_cell.length_b   1.000
_cell.length_c   1.000
_cell.angle_alpha   90.00
_cell.angle_beta   90.00
_cell.angle_gamma   90.00
#
_symmetry.space_group_name_H-M   'P 1'
#
loop_
_entity.id
_entity.type
_entity.pdbx_description
1 polymer ?
#
loop_
_entity_poly.entity_id
_entity_poly.type
_entity_poly.pdbx_seq_one_letter_code
_entity_poly.pdbx_strand_id
1 'polypeptide(L)'
;MLVGYCKGWLLPVLLGVVFNSCSVRTADMSDLFRVSSGSDETGNCDAYTDLLDLYLKESKVLSNVLMQAIENYQTDTVVQRLLTSYFGIEYDYKNGEIAKESQESWMSFVTLRMEFHAFGPQGNGIELDGSDEEDPEAVYYPTITDVYATGLDERSPSKTKPYWIQPLGGYVFLGSNVGDNLCDYVEEGRVVVAYTARGVEEITRIQGDDSVTIPAFPDGLLLCPRLMNKEVAPMHSLGDIPYIDIHDNVYLSDILPESSYLFHEVTHLVTTWRLYGGREEKVTDFAYDVLECIQLAAGAREKVRRYYATLNAQSFVYFAMSYWYYLQEWHGRDPITFYAGRAVSSDWMGDSVSDSGSGAKSE
;
A
#
# COMPACT_ATOMS: atom_id res chain seq x y z
N MET A 1 0.75 25.86 -0.34
CA MET A 1 0.45 27.15 -1.02
C MET A 1 0.46 26.86 -2.52
N LEU A 2 -0.71 26.62 -3.12
CA LEU A 2 -0.84 26.32 -4.55
C LEU A 2 -0.93 27.64 -5.34
N VAL A 3 0.07 27.94 -6.16
CA VAL A 3 0.05 29.08 -7.07
C VAL A 3 -0.56 28.63 -8.39
N GLY A 4 -1.89 28.62 -8.46
CA GLY A 4 -2.63 28.55 -9.72
C GLY A 4 -2.86 29.96 -10.26
N TYR A 5 -2.18 30.33 -11.35
CA TYR A 5 -2.46 31.58 -12.07
C TYR A 5 -3.77 31.46 -12.85
N CYS A 6 -4.91 31.75 -12.21
CA CYS A 6 -6.15 32.08 -12.91
C CYS A 6 -6.17 33.58 -13.22
N LYS A 7 -5.77 33.95 -14.45
CA LYS A 7 -5.85 35.33 -14.95
C LYS A 7 -7.30 35.68 -15.28
N GLY A 8 -8.07 36.14 -14.28
CA GLY A 8 -9.41 36.70 -14.46
C GLY A 8 -9.37 38.22 -14.54
N TRP A 9 -9.69 38.79 -15.70
CA TRP A 9 -9.95 40.23 -15.85
C TRP A 9 -11.29 40.58 -15.20
N LEU A 10 -11.28 41.59 -14.32
CA LEU A 10 -12.46 42.18 -13.67
C LEU A 10 -13.29 42.98 -14.67
N LEU A 11 -14.51 42.53 -14.96
CA LEU A 11 -15.60 43.37 -15.43
C LEU A 11 -16.93 42.84 -14.85
N PRO A 12 -17.75 43.70 -14.22
CA PRO A 12 -19.04 43.29 -13.71
C PRO A 12 -20.05 43.30 -14.86
N VAL A 13 -20.92 42.28 -14.95
CA VAL A 13 -22.33 42.35 -15.40
C VAL A 13 -22.86 40.93 -15.69
N LEU A 14 -24.03 40.66 -15.11
CA LEU A 14 -25.00 39.59 -15.37
C LEU A 14 -24.68 38.15 -14.92
N LEU A 15 -25.51 37.71 -13.96
CA LEU A 15 -25.68 36.35 -13.46
C LEU A 15 -25.72 35.30 -14.58
N GLY A 16 -24.57 34.67 -14.82
CA GLY A 16 -24.48 33.30 -15.31
C GLY A 16 -23.45 32.63 -14.40
N VAL A 17 -23.88 31.67 -13.57
CA VAL A 17 -22.95 30.82 -12.84
C VAL A 17 -22.27 29.94 -13.88
N VAL A 18 -21.22 30.47 -14.51
CA VAL A 18 -20.28 29.67 -15.28
C VAL A 18 -19.52 28.89 -14.24
N PHE A 19 -19.94 27.65 -14.00
CA PHE A 19 -19.11 26.68 -13.33
C PHE A 19 -17.85 26.55 -14.20
N ASN A 20 -16.77 27.19 -13.76
CA ASN A 20 -15.44 26.88 -14.23
C ASN A 20 -15.17 25.44 -13.78
N SER A 21 -15.56 24.48 -14.61
CA SER A 21 -15.21 23.09 -14.46
C SER A 21 -13.70 23.01 -14.65
N CYS A 22 -12.98 23.13 -13.53
CA CYS A 22 -11.59 22.78 -13.47
C CYS A 22 -11.55 21.25 -13.66
N SER A 23 -11.27 20.80 -14.89
CA SER A 23 -11.02 19.39 -15.14
C SER A 23 -9.75 19.02 -14.41
N VAL A 24 -9.89 18.43 -13.22
CA VAL A 24 -8.79 17.77 -12.53
C VAL A 24 -8.43 16.58 -13.40
N ARG A 25 -7.31 16.68 -14.14
CA ARG A 25 -6.77 15.54 -14.87
C ARG A 25 -6.42 14.46 -13.85
N THR A 26 -7.03 13.30 -13.98
CA THR A 26 -6.60 12.11 -13.22
C THR A 26 -5.20 11.74 -13.69
N ALA A 27 -4.26 11.63 -12.75
CA ALA A 27 -2.90 11.21 -13.09
C ALA A 27 -2.91 9.74 -13.57
N ASP A 28 -2.31 9.52 -14.72
CA ASP A 28 -2.16 8.22 -15.40
C ASP A 28 -0.89 7.49 -14.89
N MET A 29 -0.69 6.22 -15.25
CA MET A 29 0.48 5.43 -14.83
C MET A 29 1.80 6.09 -15.24
N SER A 30 1.86 6.65 -16.45
CA SER A 30 3.04 7.37 -16.94
C SER A 30 3.32 8.69 -16.21
N ASP A 31 2.33 9.26 -15.50
CA ASP A 31 2.53 10.48 -14.71
C ASP A 31 3.23 10.17 -13.38
N LEU A 32 3.11 8.93 -12.88
CA LEU A 32 3.65 8.49 -11.58
C LEU A 32 4.86 7.56 -11.71
N PHE A 33 4.94 6.78 -12.79
CA PHE A 33 5.96 5.75 -12.98
C PHE A 33 6.68 5.90 -14.32
N ARG A 34 7.98 5.60 -14.32
CA ARG A 34 8.72 5.32 -15.55
C ARG A 34 8.40 3.91 -15.99
N VAL A 35 7.47 3.77 -16.94
CA VAL A 35 7.06 2.47 -17.47
C VAL A 35 8.03 2.04 -18.58
N SER A 36 8.52 0.80 -18.51
CA SER A 36 9.34 0.21 -19.58
C SER A 36 8.52 0.12 -20.87
N SER A 37 9.01 0.75 -21.93
CA SER A 37 8.41 0.75 -23.27
C SER A 37 9.39 0.22 -24.31
N GLY A 38 8.87 -0.34 -25.41
CA GLY A 38 9.68 -0.81 -26.54
C GLY A 38 9.66 -2.32 -26.78
N SER A 39 10.09 -2.76 -27.96
CA SER A 39 10.03 -4.15 -28.44
C SER A 39 11.09 -5.11 -27.87
N ASP A 40 11.79 -4.70 -26.82
CA ASP A 40 13.03 -5.34 -26.40
C ASP A 40 12.75 -6.67 -25.69
N GLU A 41 13.69 -7.61 -25.83
CA GLU A 41 13.59 -9.00 -25.31
C GLU A 41 13.45 -9.10 -23.78
N THR A 42 13.54 -7.97 -23.07
CA THR A 42 13.53 -7.87 -21.60
C THR A 42 12.15 -7.61 -21.00
N GLY A 43 11.10 -7.49 -21.82
CA GLY A 43 9.72 -7.27 -21.38
C GLY A 43 9.33 -5.79 -21.28
N ASN A 44 8.12 -5.48 -21.74
CA ASN A 44 7.53 -4.13 -21.66
C ASN A 44 6.08 -4.21 -21.13
N CYS A 45 5.56 -3.06 -20.73
CA CYS A 45 4.18 -2.93 -20.27
C CYS A 45 3.26 -2.26 -21.31
N ASP A 46 3.73 -2.02 -22.53
CA ASP A 46 3.01 -1.25 -23.56
C ASP A 46 1.66 -1.90 -23.91
N ALA A 47 1.60 -3.23 -23.92
CA ALA A 47 0.37 -3.97 -24.18
C ALA A 47 -0.66 -3.89 -23.04
N TYR A 48 -0.26 -3.38 -21.87
CA TYR A 48 -1.05 -3.38 -20.63
C TYR A 48 -1.31 -1.97 -20.08
N THR A 49 -0.98 -0.90 -20.82
CA THR A 49 -1.09 0.48 -20.32
C THR A 49 -2.51 0.81 -19.82
N ASP A 50 -3.55 0.54 -20.62
CA ASP A 50 -4.94 0.80 -20.23
C ASP A 50 -5.35 0.04 -18.96
N LEU A 51 -4.84 -1.19 -18.82
CA LEU A 51 -5.12 -2.04 -17.67
C LEU A 51 -4.39 -1.55 -16.41
N LEU A 52 -3.14 -1.15 -16.56
CA LEU A 52 -2.34 -0.54 -15.49
C LEU A 52 -2.93 0.79 -15.01
N ASP A 53 -3.43 1.61 -15.92
CA ASP A 53 -4.13 2.86 -15.60
C ASP A 53 -5.41 2.57 -14.80
N LEU A 54 -6.17 1.54 -15.18
CA LEU A 54 -7.33 1.08 -14.41
C LEU A 54 -6.92 0.64 -13.00
N TYR A 55 -5.91 -0.23 -12.87
CA TYR A 55 -5.48 -0.72 -11.56
C TYR A 55 -4.94 0.39 -10.66
N LEU A 56 -4.20 1.35 -11.24
CA LEU A 56 -3.69 2.50 -10.50
C LEU A 56 -4.83 3.40 -10.02
N LYS A 57 -5.83 3.64 -10.88
CA LYS A 57 -7.04 4.37 -10.50
C LYS A 57 -7.75 3.69 -9.33
N GLU A 58 -7.89 2.37 -9.36
CA GLU A 58 -8.52 1.60 -8.29
C GLU A 58 -7.69 1.56 -7.01
N SER A 59 -6.36 1.46 -7.13
CA SER A 59 -5.44 1.58 -6.00
C SER A 59 -5.59 2.93 -5.30
N LYS A 60 -5.76 4.03 -6.05
CA LYS A 60 -6.07 5.35 -5.48
C LYS A 60 -7.43 5.38 -4.77
N VAL A 61 -8.44 4.67 -5.30
CA VAL A 61 -9.74 4.51 -4.61
C VAL A 61 -9.54 3.81 -3.27
N LEU A 62 -8.80 2.70 -3.23
CA LEU A 62 -8.52 1.95 -2.00
C LEU A 62 -7.68 2.75 -1.00
N SER A 63 -6.67 3.49 -1.46
CA SER A 63 -5.93 4.44 -0.61
C SER A 63 -6.85 5.50 0.00
N ASN A 64 -7.77 6.09 -0.78
CA ASN A 64 -8.70 7.10 -0.27
C ASN A 64 -9.68 6.50 0.76
N VAL A 65 -10.14 5.27 0.55
CA VAL A 65 -10.98 4.54 1.50
C VAL A 65 -10.23 4.31 2.81
N LEU A 66 -8.95 3.92 2.76
CA LEU A 66 -8.10 3.78 3.94
C LEU A 66 -7.99 5.11 4.71
N MET A 67 -7.76 6.21 4.01
CA MET A 67 -7.70 7.56 4.59
C MET A 67 -9.02 7.97 5.26
N GLN A 68 -10.14 7.72 4.58
CA GLN A 68 -11.47 7.99 5.10
C GLN A 68 -11.75 7.16 6.36
N ALA A 69 -11.32 5.90 6.41
CA ALA A 69 -11.45 5.07 7.59
C ALA A 69 -10.69 5.67 8.78
N ILE A 70 -9.45 6.12 8.56
CA ILE A 70 -8.64 6.79 9.59
C ILE A 70 -9.30 8.07 10.10
N GLU A 71 -10.02 8.80 9.25
CA GLU A 71 -10.74 10.01 9.67
C GLU A 71 -12.03 9.69 10.45
N ASN A 72 -12.66 8.55 10.14
CA ASN A 72 -13.94 8.14 10.71
C ASN A 72 -13.82 7.18 11.90
N TYR A 73 -12.63 6.73 12.28
CA TYR A 73 -12.46 5.65 13.26
C TYR A 73 -13.11 5.91 14.64
N GLN A 74 -13.32 7.18 15.02
CA GLN A 74 -13.98 7.53 16.28
C GLN A 74 -15.51 7.50 16.20
N THR A 75 -16.08 7.65 14.99
CA THR A 75 -17.52 7.81 14.78
C THR A 75 -18.15 6.63 14.04
N ASP A 76 -17.34 5.80 13.37
CA ASP A 76 -17.77 4.67 12.58
C ASP A 76 -17.35 3.35 13.26
N THR A 77 -18.33 2.67 13.87
CA THR A 77 -18.09 1.39 14.57
C THR A 77 -17.71 0.27 13.62
N VAL A 78 -18.04 0.37 12.33
CA VAL A 78 -17.59 -0.56 11.30
C VAL A 78 -16.08 -0.45 11.16
N VAL A 79 -15.55 0.78 11.03
CA VAL A 79 -14.11 1.02 10.96
C VAL A 79 -13.39 0.44 12.18
N GLN A 80 -13.89 0.68 13.39
CA GLN A 80 -13.27 0.15 14.62
C GLN A 80 -13.15 -1.37 14.58
N ARG A 81 -14.22 -2.06 14.17
CA ARG A 81 -14.25 -3.52 14.05
C ARG A 81 -13.32 -4.02 12.95
N LEU A 82 -13.26 -3.34 11.80
CA LEU A 82 -12.32 -3.70 10.73
C LEU A 82 -10.86 -3.49 11.17
N LEU A 83 -10.56 -2.41 11.90
CA LEU A 83 -9.23 -2.16 12.48
C LEU A 83 -8.85 -3.23 13.51
N THR A 84 -9.82 -3.70 14.31
CA THR A 84 -9.62 -4.83 15.22
C THR A 84 -9.33 -6.11 14.44
N SER A 85 -10.13 -6.40 13.41
CA SER A 85 -10.06 -7.65 12.64
C SER A 85 -8.77 -7.81 11.83
N TYR A 86 -8.31 -6.74 11.17
CA TYR A 86 -7.19 -6.82 10.22
C TYR A 86 -5.87 -6.30 10.78
N PHE A 87 -5.90 -5.54 11.88
CA PHE A 87 -4.69 -4.97 12.49
C PHE A 87 -4.55 -5.25 13.99
N GLY A 88 -5.56 -5.86 14.63
CA GLY A 88 -5.52 -6.17 16.05
C GLY A 88 -5.57 -4.93 16.94
N ILE A 89 -6.10 -3.82 16.40
CA ILE A 89 -6.22 -2.54 17.10
C ILE A 89 -7.53 -2.56 17.89
N GLU A 90 -7.43 -2.70 19.21
CA GLU A 90 -8.54 -2.75 20.15
C GLU A 90 -8.89 -1.35 20.68
N TYR A 91 -10.11 -1.22 21.20
CA TYR A 91 -10.71 0.03 21.68
C TYR A 91 -11.17 -0.11 23.13
N ASP A 92 -11.06 0.96 23.91
CA ASP A 92 -11.82 1.10 25.14
C ASP A 92 -13.26 1.50 24.78
N TYR A 93 -14.14 0.51 24.78
CA TYR A 93 -15.55 0.68 24.41
C TYR A 93 -16.31 1.67 25.32
N LYS A 94 -15.76 2.09 26.47
CA LYS A 94 -16.40 3.10 27.33
C LYS A 94 -16.31 4.51 26.77
N ASN A 95 -15.21 4.83 26.09
CA ASN A 95 -14.93 6.17 25.58
C ASN A 95 -14.62 6.20 24.08
N GLY A 96 -14.54 5.03 23.42
CA GLY A 96 -14.21 4.92 22.00
C GLY A 96 -12.74 5.22 21.67
N GLU A 97 -11.87 5.30 22.69
CA GLU A 97 -10.44 5.55 22.50
C GLU A 97 -9.71 4.26 22.15
N ILE A 98 -8.55 4.39 21.49
CA ILE A 98 -7.66 3.24 21.21
C ILE A 98 -7.16 2.68 22.53
N ALA A 99 -7.34 1.38 22.75
CA ALA A 99 -6.88 0.70 23.96
C ALA A 99 -5.37 0.87 24.14
N LYS A 100 -4.90 0.96 25.39
CA LYS A 100 -3.51 1.29 25.72
C LYS A 100 -2.51 0.31 25.10
N GLU A 101 -2.86 -0.97 25.10
CA GLU A 101 -2.13 -2.08 24.51
C GLU A 101 -2.06 -2.04 22.98
N SER A 102 -2.96 -1.29 22.33
CA SER A 102 -3.05 -1.14 20.87
C SER A 102 -2.40 0.15 20.36
N GLN A 103 -1.85 0.99 21.24
CA GLN A 103 -1.24 2.27 20.86
C GLN A 103 -0.06 2.09 19.89
N GLU A 104 0.77 1.06 20.06
CA GLU A 104 1.89 0.79 19.14
C GLU A 104 1.39 0.44 17.73
N SER A 105 0.43 -0.48 17.62
CA SER A 105 -0.22 -0.83 16.35
C SER A 105 -0.93 0.37 15.71
N TRP A 106 -1.67 1.15 16.51
CA TRP A 106 -2.35 2.34 16.02
C TRP A 106 -1.37 3.37 15.47
N MET A 107 -0.31 3.70 16.21
CA MET A 107 0.72 4.65 15.76
C MET A 107 1.39 4.18 14.47
N SER A 108 1.69 2.88 14.35
CA SER A 108 2.20 2.31 13.12
C SER A 108 1.22 2.45 11.96
N PHE A 109 -0.04 2.12 12.18
CA PHE A 109 -1.10 2.23 11.18
C PHE A 109 -1.32 3.67 10.72
N VAL A 110 -1.42 4.65 11.63
CA VAL A 110 -1.64 6.06 11.23
C VAL A 110 -0.41 6.74 10.67
N THR A 111 0.80 6.27 10.97
CA THR A 111 2.01 6.80 10.32
C THR A 111 1.96 6.53 8.82
N LEU A 112 1.43 5.38 8.41
CA LEU A 112 1.26 5.00 7.00
C LEU A 112 0.29 5.92 6.24
N ARG A 113 -0.63 6.57 6.95
CA ARG A 113 -1.51 7.60 6.39
C ARG A 113 -0.72 8.68 5.65
N MET A 114 0.38 9.13 6.27
CA MET A 114 1.17 10.24 5.74
C MET A 114 1.84 9.84 4.42
N GLU A 115 2.29 8.60 4.33
CA GLU A 115 2.91 8.06 3.12
C GLU A 115 1.90 7.86 1.98
N PHE A 116 0.71 7.32 2.29
CA PHE A 116 -0.37 7.23 1.30
C PHE A 116 -0.86 8.60 0.82
N HIS A 117 -0.83 9.61 1.68
CA HIS A 117 -1.18 10.98 1.28
C HIS A 117 -0.17 11.54 0.27
N ALA A 118 1.11 11.16 0.34
CA ALA A 118 2.12 11.53 -0.66
C ALA A 118 1.88 10.86 -2.02
N PHE A 119 1.31 9.65 -2.03
CA PHE A 119 0.86 8.96 -3.26
C PHE A 119 -0.45 9.53 -3.86
N GLY A 120 -1.12 10.43 -3.14
CA GLY A 120 -2.36 11.07 -3.55
C GLY A 120 -2.21 12.00 -4.77
N PRO A 121 -3.33 12.54 -5.30
CA PRO A 121 -3.37 13.35 -6.54
C PRO A 121 -2.59 14.68 -6.49
N GLN A 122 -1.94 14.99 -5.36
CA GLN A 122 -1.13 16.20 -5.15
C GLN A 122 0.37 15.90 -5.03
N GLY A 123 0.84 14.67 -5.28
CA GLY A 123 2.24 14.28 -5.16
C GLY A 123 3.16 15.17 -5.98
N ASN A 124 3.70 16.22 -5.34
CA ASN A 124 4.86 16.93 -5.82
C ASN A 124 6.04 15.98 -5.60
N GLY A 125 6.84 15.73 -6.65
CA GLY A 125 8.07 14.97 -6.52
C GLY A 125 8.89 15.46 -5.34
N ILE A 126 9.39 14.52 -4.54
CA ILE A 126 10.28 14.81 -3.42
C ILE A 126 11.58 15.35 -4.01
N GLU A 127 11.84 16.65 -3.85
CA GLU A 127 13.14 17.25 -4.11
C GLU A 127 14.03 16.95 -2.90
N LEU A 128 15.11 16.19 -3.11
CA LEU A 128 16.11 15.91 -2.09
C LEU A 128 17.08 17.09 -2.01
N ASP A 129 17.18 17.69 -0.83
CA ASP A 129 18.06 18.82 -0.52
C ASP A 129 19.47 18.31 -0.21
N GLY A 130 20.46 18.77 -0.99
CA GLY A 130 21.87 18.39 -0.83
C GLY A 130 22.60 19.35 0.10
N SER A 131 23.28 18.82 1.12
CA SER A 131 24.17 19.60 1.98
C SER A 131 25.63 19.17 1.86
N ASP A 132 26.51 20.17 1.81
CA ASP A 132 27.95 20.18 1.51
C ASP A 132 28.92 19.75 2.64
N GLU A 133 30.19 19.53 2.20
CA GLU A 133 31.50 19.54 2.93
C GLU A 133 31.80 18.40 3.94
N GLU A 134 33.00 17.83 4.14
CA GLU A 134 34.38 17.81 3.57
C GLU A 134 35.13 16.68 4.36
N ASP A 135 36.13 15.96 3.79
CA ASP A 135 37.41 15.50 4.40
C ASP A 135 38.14 14.49 3.47
N PRO A 136 39.42 14.69 3.06
CA PRO A 136 40.13 13.78 2.17
C PRO A 136 41.10 12.85 2.93
N GLU A 137 40.98 11.53 2.72
CA GLU A 137 42.09 10.65 2.30
C GLU A 137 41.69 9.16 2.31
N ALA A 138 41.42 8.63 1.12
CA ALA A 138 41.77 7.29 0.62
C ALA A 138 41.14 7.16 -0.77
N VAL A 139 41.88 6.66 -1.77
CA VAL A 139 41.32 6.35 -3.10
C VAL A 139 40.33 5.20 -2.93
N TYR A 140 39.05 5.52 -2.91
CA TYR A 140 37.96 4.57 -2.73
C TYR A 140 37.16 4.48 -4.01
N TYR A 141 37.08 3.27 -4.57
CA TYR A 141 36.17 2.95 -5.66
C TYR A 141 34.93 2.32 -5.05
N PRO A 142 33.74 2.95 -5.13
CA PRO A 142 32.53 2.36 -4.61
C PRO A 142 32.25 1.05 -5.35
N THR A 143 32.28 -0.05 -4.60
CA THR A 143 31.87 -1.36 -5.05
C THR A 143 30.34 -1.43 -5.13
N ILE A 144 29.82 -2.46 -5.81
CA ILE A 144 28.38 -2.77 -5.75
C ILE A 144 27.90 -2.88 -4.30
N THR A 145 28.72 -3.42 -3.41
CA THR A 145 28.40 -3.49 -1.97
C THR A 145 28.25 -2.12 -1.34
N ASP A 146 28.97 -1.10 -1.80
CA ASP A 146 28.93 0.25 -1.26
C ASP A 146 27.70 1.04 -1.73
N VAL A 147 27.23 0.75 -2.95
CA VAL A 147 25.99 1.31 -3.51
C VAL A 147 24.76 0.64 -2.90
N TYR A 148 24.81 -0.68 -2.75
CA TYR A 148 23.66 -1.48 -2.32
C TYR A 148 23.82 -2.02 -0.89
N ALA A 149 24.65 -1.40 -0.05
CA ALA A 149 24.95 -1.85 1.31
C ALA A 149 23.69 -2.05 2.16
N THR A 150 22.69 -1.19 1.97
CA THR A 150 21.38 -1.24 2.64
C THR A 150 20.43 -2.29 2.06
N GLY A 151 20.65 -2.72 0.81
CA GLY A 151 19.83 -3.73 0.12
C GLY A 151 20.43 -5.15 0.14
N LEU A 152 21.73 -5.27 0.36
CA LEU A 152 22.38 -6.54 0.69
C LEU A 152 22.02 -6.86 2.14
N ASP A 153 21.24 -7.92 2.37
CA ASP A 153 20.99 -8.42 3.73
C ASP A 153 22.34 -8.49 4.47
N GLU A 154 22.53 -7.60 5.46
CA GLU A 154 23.76 -7.49 6.26
C GLU A 154 24.16 -8.85 6.84
N ARG A 155 23.21 -9.81 6.89
CA ARG A 155 23.37 -11.14 7.44
C ARG A 155 23.93 -12.19 6.46
N SER A 156 23.94 -11.97 5.13
CA SER A 156 24.62 -12.86 4.17
C SER A 156 24.63 -12.35 2.72
N PRO A 157 25.69 -11.63 2.30
CA PRO A 157 25.95 -11.32 0.89
C PRO A 157 26.04 -12.58 0.00
N SER A 158 26.40 -13.73 0.58
CA SER A 158 26.48 -15.02 -0.14
C SER A 158 25.12 -15.67 -0.44
N LYS A 159 24.02 -15.12 0.11
CA LYS A 159 22.66 -15.65 -0.08
C LYS A 159 21.82 -14.78 -1.01
N THR A 160 22.38 -13.72 -1.57
CA THR A 160 21.68 -12.89 -2.54
C THR A 160 22.32 -12.98 -3.92
N LYS A 161 21.48 -12.93 -4.96
CA LYS A 161 21.87 -12.89 -6.36
C LYS A 161 21.50 -11.51 -6.91
N PRO A 162 22.46 -10.76 -7.49
CA PRO A 162 22.15 -9.50 -8.15
C PRO A 162 21.34 -9.77 -9.42
N TYR A 163 20.29 -8.99 -9.64
CA TYR A 163 19.46 -9.00 -10.84
C TYR A 163 19.41 -7.61 -11.44
N TRP A 164 19.90 -7.48 -12.67
CA TRP A 164 19.98 -6.21 -13.37
C TRP A 164 18.63 -5.83 -14.00
N ILE A 165 18.08 -4.69 -13.62
CA ILE A 165 16.87 -4.12 -14.22
C ILE A 165 17.29 -3.06 -15.23
N GLN A 166 17.44 -3.48 -16.49
CA GLN A 166 17.95 -2.62 -17.57
C GLN A 166 17.22 -1.27 -17.72
N PRO A 167 15.87 -1.20 -17.68
CA PRO A 167 15.17 0.09 -17.81
C PRO A 167 15.46 1.07 -16.67
N LEU A 168 15.82 0.56 -15.49
CA LEU A 168 16.11 1.37 -14.30
C LEU A 168 17.61 1.61 -14.10
N GLY A 169 18.48 0.92 -14.86
CA GLY A 169 19.92 1.07 -14.76
C GLY A 169 20.50 0.64 -13.40
N GLY A 170 19.88 -0.32 -12.71
CA GLY A 170 20.29 -0.74 -11.38
C GLY A 170 20.10 -2.23 -11.10
N TYR A 171 20.64 -2.69 -9.96
CA TYR A 171 20.51 -4.05 -9.47
C TYR A 171 19.50 -4.13 -8.34
N VAL A 172 18.70 -5.20 -8.34
CA VAL A 172 17.98 -5.67 -7.15
C VAL A 172 18.63 -6.94 -6.64
N PHE A 173 18.67 -7.12 -5.32
CA PHE A 173 19.33 -8.25 -4.68
C PHE A 173 18.27 -9.21 -4.16
N LEU A 174 18.20 -10.36 -4.82
CA LEU A 174 17.16 -11.36 -4.61
C LEU A 174 17.74 -12.56 -3.85
N GLY A 175 16.90 -13.36 -3.20
CA GLY A 175 17.37 -14.61 -2.59
C GLY A 175 18.05 -15.54 -3.60
N SER A 176 19.01 -16.34 -3.15
CA SER A 176 19.76 -17.28 -4.01
C SER A 176 18.90 -18.39 -4.62
N ASN A 177 17.67 -18.55 -4.14
CA ASN A 177 16.63 -19.42 -4.68
C ASN A 177 15.87 -18.81 -5.87
N VAL A 178 16.07 -17.54 -6.19
CA VAL A 178 15.46 -16.91 -7.37
C VAL A 178 16.19 -17.36 -8.63
N GLY A 179 15.42 -17.81 -9.62
CA GLY A 179 15.92 -18.24 -10.92
C GLY A 179 16.52 -17.10 -11.76
N ASP A 180 16.64 -17.31 -13.06
CA ASP A 180 17.07 -16.27 -14.00
C ASP A 180 15.92 -15.32 -14.39
N ASN A 181 14.68 -15.72 -14.11
CA ASN A 181 13.48 -14.90 -14.30
C ASN A 181 12.80 -14.70 -12.94
N LEU A 182 12.71 -13.44 -12.48
CA LEU A 182 12.06 -13.11 -11.20
C LEU A 182 10.58 -13.53 -11.19
N CYS A 183 9.92 -13.53 -12.34
CA CYS A 183 8.51 -13.93 -12.45
C CYS A 183 8.27 -15.44 -12.44
N ASP A 184 9.33 -16.24 -12.51
CA ASP A 184 9.25 -17.68 -12.30
C ASP A 184 9.59 -18.07 -10.84
N TYR A 185 9.88 -17.07 -9.99
CA TYR A 185 10.17 -17.31 -8.58
C TYR A 185 8.95 -17.88 -7.87
N VAL A 186 9.18 -18.96 -7.12
CA VAL A 186 8.18 -19.63 -6.30
C VAL A 186 8.53 -19.45 -4.83
N GLU A 187 7.69 -18.76 -4.08
CA GLU A 187 7.76 -18.60 -2.64
C GLU A 187 6.63 -19.40 -1.99
N GLU A 188 6.98 -20.37 -1.13
CA GLU A 188 6.00 -21.22 -0.42
C GLU A 188 4.96 -21.89 -1.33
N GLY A 189 5.35 -22.22 -2.57
CA GLY A 189 4.47 -22.85 -3.57
C GLY A 189 3.61 -21.86 -4.38
N ARG A 190 3.77 -20.55 -4.16
CA ARG A 190 3.12 -19.49 -4.94
C ARG A 190 4.12 -18.82 -5.86
N VAL A 191 3.74 -18.65 -7.12
CA VAL A 191 4.55 -17.89 -8.08
C VAL A 191 4.34 -16.41 -7.84
N VAL A 192 5.41 -15.64 -7.85
CA VAL A 192 5.38 -14.19 -7.66
C VAL A 192 4.60 -13.51 -8.79
N VAL A 193 3.71 -12.59 -8.41
CA VAL A 193 2.86 -11.81 -9.33
C VAL A 193 3.38 -10.38 -9.53
N ALA A 194 4.10 -9.86 -8.54
CA ALA A 194 4.83 -8.61 -8.62
C ALA A 194 5.91 -8.54 -7.53
N TYR A 195 6.82 -7.58 -7.64
CA TYR A 195 7.89 -7.36 -6.68
C TYR A 195 8.16 -5.87 -6.51
N THR A 196 8.24 -5.42 -5.27
CA THR A 196 8.65 -4.06 -4.93
C THR A 196 10.15 -3.99 -4.64
N ALA A 197 10.86 -3.22 -5.46
CA ALA A 197 12.27 -2.92 -5.31
C ALA A 197 12.47 -1.59 -4.58
N ARG A 198 13.33 -1.60 -3.57
CA ARG A 198 13.78 -0.38 -2.90
C ARG A 198 14.80 0.35 -3.77
N GLY A 199 14.62 1.66 -3.85
CA GLY A 199 15.55 2.60 -4.47
C GLY A 199 16.88 2.70 -3.72
N VAL A 200 17.86 3.35 -4.34
CA VAL A 200 19.11 3.79 -3.72
C VAL A 200 19.22 5.29 -4.00
N GLU A 201 19.51 6.08 -2.97
CA GLU A 201 19.75 7.51 -3.13
C GLU A 201 20.95 7.79 -4.04
N GLU A 202 20.99 8.97 -4.63
CA GLU A 202 22.18 9.38 -5.38
C GLU A 202 23.37 9.46 -4.43
N ILE A 203 24.45 8.76 -4.78
CA ILE A 203 25.68 8.83 -4.01
C ILE A 203 26.64 9.70 -4.80
N THR A 204 26.73 10.98 -4.42
CA THR A 204 27.80 11.86 -4.89
C THR A 204 28.96 11.79 -3.90
N ARG A 205 30.13 11.37 -4.39
CA ARG A 205 31.37 11.34 -3.63
C ARG A 205 32.40 12.24 -4.30
N ILE A 206 32.93 13.18 -3.52
CA ILE A 206 34.03 14.05 -3.96
C ILE A 206 35.34 13.28 -3.77
N GLN A 207 36.17 13.25 -4.82
CA GLN A 207 37.45 12.57 -4.87
C GLN A 207 38.53 13.51 -5.45
N GLY A 208 39.27 14.19 -4.56
CA GLY A 208 40.21 15.23 -5.00
C GLY A 208 39.45 16.39 -5.64
N ASP A 209 39.81 16.76 -6.88
CA ASP A 209 39.11 17.78 -7.66
C ASP A 209 37.94 17.20 -8.50
N ASP A 210 37.79 15.87 -8.54
CA ASP A 210 36.77 15.18 -9.34
C ASP A 210 35.59 14.73 -8.45
N SER A 211 34.36 14.80 -8.96
CA SER A 211 33.18 14.19 -8.32
C SER A 211 32.74 12.95 -9.09
N VAL A 212 32.48 11.86 -8.36
CA VAL A 212 31.84 10.66 -8.89
C VAL A 212 30.42 10.62 -8.36
N THR A 213 29.45 10.76 -9.25
CA THR A 213 28.03 10.64 -8.94
C THR A 213 27.53 9.29 -9.43
N ILE A 214 27.03 8.48 -8.49
CA ILE A 214 26.29 7.26 -8.79
C ILE A 214 24.81 7.66 -8.79
N PRO A 215 24.12 7.59 -9.94
CA PRO A 215 22.76 8.07 -10.05
C PRO A 215 21.84 7.28 -9.12
N ALA A 216 20.84 7.98 -8.58
CA ALA A 216 19.81 7.34 -7.77
C ALA A 216 19.12 6.21 -8.55
N PHE A 217 18.91 5.08 -7.89
CA PHE A 217 17.99 4.05 -8.34
C PHE A 217 16.63 4.37 -7.71
N PRO A 218 15.58 4.70 -8.46
CA PRO A 218 14.29 4.98 -7.84
C PRO A 218 13.68 3.70 -7.27
N ASP A 219 12.76 3.83 -6.32
CA ASP A 219 11.90 2.70 -5.98
C ASP A 219 11.14 2.23 -7.24
N GLY A 220 10.93 0.94 -7.34
CA GLY A 220 10.38 0.33 -8.53
C GLY A 220 9.42 -0.79 -8.21
N LEU A 221 8.47 -0.98 -9.12
CA LEU A 221 7.62 -2.17 -9.14
C LEU A 221 7.97 -2.98 -10.38
N LEU A 222 8.26 -4.27 -10.18
CA LEU A 222 8.33 -5.24 -11.25
C LEU A 222 7.02 -6.02 -11.25
N LEU A 223 6.24 -5.89 -12.32
CA LEU A 223 4.97 -6.58 -12.47
C LEU A 223 5.16 -7.79 -13.38
N CYS A 224 4.71 -8.96 -12.93
CA CYS A 224 4.83 -10.18 -13.72
C CYS A 224 3.63 -10.32 -14.67
N PRO A 225 3.82 -10.87 -15.88
CA PRO A 225 2.72 -11.06 -16.84
C PRO A 225 1.53 -11.82 -16.27
N ARG A 226 1.79 -12.71 -15.30
CA ARG A 226 0.76 -13.46 -14.60
C ARG A 226 -0.26 -12.55 -13.90
N LEU A 227 0.14 -11.39 -13.37
CA LEU A 227 -0.78 -10.40 -12.78
C LEU A 227 -1.83 -9.91 -13.80
N MET A 228 -1.47 -9.88 -15.09
CA MET A 228 -2.33 -9.40 -16.18
C MET A 228 -3.11 -10.52 -16.88
N ASN A 229 -2.88 -11.77 -16.48
CA ASN A 229 -3.61 -12.92 -16.96
C ASN A 229 -4.70 -13.25 -15.94
N LYS A 230 -5.95 -13.30 -16.39
CA LYS A 230 -7.21 -13.56 -15.64
C LYS A 230 -7.29 -14.86 -14.83
N GLU A 231 -6.16 -15.51 -14.62
CA GLU A 231 -5.98 -16.75 -13.88
C GLU A 231 -5.68 -16.51 -12.39
N VAL A 232 -5.28 -15.30 -12.00
CA VAL A 232 -4.79 -15.02 -10.64
C VAL A 232 -5.90 -14.57 -9.71
N ALA A 233 -6.84 -13.74 -10.20
CA ALA A 233 -7.90 -13.19 -9.39
C ALA A 233 -9.30 -13.56 -9.93
N PRO A 234 -10.29 -13.72 -9.05
CA PRO A 234 -11.66 -13.99 -9.45
C PRO A 234 -12.35 -12.79 -10.12
N MET A 235 -11.90 -11.56 -9.82
CA MET A 235 -12.47 -10.31 -10.33
C MET A 235 -11.40 -9.52 -11.08
N HIS A 236 -11.78 -8.81 -12.14
CA HIS A 236 -10.83 -8.01 -12.92
C HIS A 236 -10.65 -6.62 -12.32
N SER A 237 -11.75 -5.99 -11.92
CA SER A 237 -11.79 -4.63 -11.40
C SER A 237 -12.71 -4.52 -10.18
N LEU A 238 -12.60 -3.43 -9.41
CA LEU A 238 -13.53 -3.11 -8.33
C LEU A 238 -14.98 -3.00 -8.85
N GLY A 239 -15.15 -2.49 -10.07
CA GLY A 239 -16.47 -2.34 -10.70
C GLY A 239 -17.16 -3.65 -11.05
N ASP A 240 -16.42 -4.76 -11.12
CA ASP A 240 -16.97 -6.09 -11.44
C ASP A 240 -17.49 -6.84 -10.20
N ILE A 241 -17.21 -6.33 -9.00
CA ILE A 241 -17.53 -7.01 -7.75
C ILE A 241 -19.05 -6.93 -7.51
N PRO A 242 -19.76 -8.08 -7.44
CA PRO A 242 -21.19 -8.09 -7.21
C PRO A 242 -21.52 -7.88 -5.71
N TYR A 243 -22.79 -7.55 -5.44
CA TYR A 243 -23.35 -7.69 -4.10
C TYR A 243 -23.31 -9.16 -3.67
N ILE A 244 -22.78 -9.43 -2.48
CA ILE A 244 -22.66 -10.77 -1.88
C ILE A 244 -23.76 -10.93 -0.83
N ASP A 245 -24.52 -12.02 -0.88
CA ASP A 245 -25.45 -12.34 0.20
C ASP A 245 -24.67 -12.85 1.42
N ILE A 246 -25.01 -12.37 2.62
CA ILE A 246 -24.35 -12.75 3.87
C ILE A 246 -24.49 -14.26 4.19
N HIS A 247 -25.40 -14.96 3.51
CA HIS A 247 -25.62 -16.39 3.65
C HIS A 247 -24.80 -17.24 2.67
N ASP A 248 -24.17 -16.64 1.66
CA ASP A 248 -23.47 -17.37 0.59
C ASP A 248 -22.10 -17.95 1.01
N ASN A 249 -21.66 -17.70 2.26
CA ASN A 249 -20.37 -18.14 2.80
C ASN A 249 -19.14 -17.74 1.94
N VAL A 250 -19.23 -16.62 1.24
CA VAL A 250 -18.14 -16.06 0.44
C VAL A 250 -17.12 -15.37 1.34
N TYR A 251 -15.83 -15.64 1.13
CA TYR A 251 -14.76 -14.91 1.78
C TYR A 251 -14.31 -13.72 0.95
N LEU A 252 -13.71 -12.74 1.60
CA LEU A 252 -13.17 -11.57 0.91
C LEU A 252 -12.11 -11.95 -0.14
N SER A 253 -11.30 -12.97 0.14
CA SER A 253 -10.30 -13.52 -0.79
C SER A 253 -10.91 -14.02 -2.10
N ASP A 254 -12.19 -14.42 -2.08
CA ASP A 254 -12.89 -14.99 -3.24
C ASP A 254 -13.44 -13.91 -4.19
N ILE A 255 -13.33 -12.64 -3.82
CA ILE A 255 -13.84 -11.51 -4.59
C ILE A 255 -12.80 -10.39 -4.80
N LEU A 256 -11.53 -10.63 -4.43
CA LEU A 256 -10.49 -9.64 -4.65
C LEU A 256 -10.28 -9.39 -6.15
N PRO A 257 -10.21 -8.13 -6.59
CA PRO A 257 -9.89 -7.80 -7.97
C PRO A 257 -8.40 -7.89 -8.24
N GLU A 258 -8.00 -8.05 -9.50
CA GLU A 258 -6.58 -8.02 -9.91
C GLU A 258 -5.88 -6.71 -9.50
N SER A 259 -6.60 -5.59 -9.53
CA SER A 259 -6.10 -4.29 -9.07
C SER A 259 -5.67 -4.27 -7.60
N SER A 260 -6.18 -5.20 -6.78
CA SER A 260 -5.80 -5.30 -5.36
C SER A 260 -4.35 -5.75 -5.16
N TYR A 261 -3.78 -6.50 -6.12
CA TYR A 261 -2.35 -6.84 -6.10
C TYR A 261 -1.48 -5.61 -6.41
N LEU A 262 -1.92 -4.71 -7.32
CA LEU A 262 -1.19 -3.45 -7.48
C LEU A 262 -1.26 -2.62 -6.19
N PHE A 263 -2.41 -2.58 -5.52
CA PHE A 263 -2.55 -1.88 -4.24
C PHE A 263 -1.65 -2.49 -3.14
N HIS A 264 -1.51 -3.82 -3.11
CA HIS A 264 -0.55 -4.51 -2.25
C HIS A 264 0.89 -4.01 -2.50
N GLU A 265 1.34 -4.01 -3.75
CA GLU A 265 2.68 -3.55 -4.09
C GLU A 265 2.90 -2.05 -3.82
N VAL A 266 1.91 -1.22 -4.11
CA VAL A 266 1.94 0.20 -3.75
C VAL A 266 2.06 0.38 -2.24
N THR A 267 1.46 -0.51 -1.44
CA THR A 267 1.61 -0.50 0.02
C THR A 267 3.06 -0.79 0.44
N HIS A 268 3.78 -1.71 -0.21
CA HIS A 268 5.21 -1.84 0.03
C HIS A 268 5.98 -0.59 -0.41
N LEU A 269 5.65 -0.05 -1.58
CA LEU A 269 6.37 1.06 -2.20
C LEU A 269 6.35 2.30 -1.31
N VAL A 270 5.16 2.73 -0.87
CA VAL A 270 5.01 3.94 -0.04
C VAL A 270 5.61 3.76 1.37
N THR A 271 5.97 2.54 1.76
CA THR A 271 6.47 2.24 3.12
C THR A 271 7.92 1.81 3.17
N THR A 272 8.56 1.75 2.00
CA THR A 272 9.94 1.29 1.85
C THR A 272 10.94 2.17 2.61
N TRP A 273 10.60 3.43 2.89
CA TRP A 273 11.48 4.40 3.58
C TRP A 273 11.07 4.74 5.01
N ARG A 274 10.15 3.97 5.59
CA ARG A 274 9.60 4.32 6.90
C ARG A 274 10.66 4.17 7.99
N LEU A 275 10.92 5.27 8.69
CA LEU A 275 11.71 5.32 9.93
C LEU A 275 10.77 5.57 11.11
N TYR A 276 10.62 4.58 12.00
CA TYR A 276 9.84 4.72 13.23
C TYR A 276 10.71 4.41 14.44
N GLY A 277 10.83 5.36 15.35
CA GLY A 277 11.68 5.21 16.54
C GLY A 277 13.16 4.96 16.22
N GLY A 278 13.65 5.48 15.09
CA GLY A 278 15.02 5.28 14.61
C GLY A 278 15.31 3.88 14.03
N ARG A 279 14.25 3.10 13.75
CA ARG A 279 14.34 1.82 13.06
C ARG A 279 13.64 1.91 11.72
N GLU A 280 14.25 1.32 10.71
CA GLU A 280 13.58 1.09 9.44
C GLU A 280 12.49 0.03 9.66
N GLU A 281 11.25 0.42 9.37
CA GLU A 281 10.09 -0.45 9.49
C GLU A 281 9.40 -0.56 8.14
N LYS A 282 9.73 -1.63 7.41
CA LYS A 282 9.14 -1.90 6.11
C LYS A 282 7.87 -2.73 6.26
N VAL A 283 6.80 -2.37 5.53
CA VAL A 283 5.68 -3.30 5.31
C VAL A 283 6.19 -4.45 4.45
N THR A 284 5.94 -5.68 4.89
CA THR A 284 6.44 -6.93 4.32
C THR A 284 5.28 -7.94 4.18
N ASP A 285 5.59 -9.14 3.71
CA ASP A 285 4.61 -10.21 3.53
C ASP A 285 4.66 -11.24 4.66
N PHE A 286 3.99 -10.92 5.78
CA PHE A 286 3.86 -11.85 6.89
C PHE A 286 2.76 -12.91 6.67
N ALA A 287 1.73 -12.56 5.90
CA ALA A 287 0.59 -13.41 5.60
C ALA A 287 -0.13 -12.93 4.34
N TYR A 288 -0.61 -13.87 3.52
CA TYR A 288 -1.39 -13.59 2.32
C TYR A 288 -2.84 -14.07 2.41
N ASP A 289 -3.09 -15.22 3.02
CA ASP A 289 -4.44 -15.74 3.20
C ASP A 289 -5.23 -14.86 4.20
N VAL A 290 -6.52 -14.65 3.95
CA VAL A 290 -7.34 -13.77 4.79
C VAL A 290 -7.41 -14.26 6.24
N LEU A 291 -7.49 -15.58 6.46
CA LEU A 291 -7.53 -16.15 7.81
C LEU A 291 -6.17 -16.04 8.48
N GLU A 292 -5.08 -16.18 7.72
CA GLU A 292 -3.73 -15.95 8.24
C GLU A 292 -3.51 -14.49 8.64
N CYS A 293 -4.01 -13.53 7.86
CA CYS A 293 -3.95 -12.10 8.20
C CYS A 293 -4.74 -11.80 9.48
N ILE A 294 -5.91 -12.43 9.67
CA ILE A 294 -6.71 -12.31 10.90
C ILE A 294 -5.99 -12.95 12.09
N GLN A 295 -5.37 -14.11 11.90
CA GLN A 295 -4.56 -14.77 12.95
C GLN A 295 -3.33 -13.92 13.34
N LEU A 296 -2.71 -13.27 12.35
CA LEU A 296 -1.62 -12.32 12.54
C LEU A 296 -2.10 -11.13 13.40
N ALA A 297 -3.23 -10.54 13.05
CA ALA A 297 -3.88 -9.47 13.81
C ALA A 297 -4.29 -9.89 15.23
N ALA A 298 -4.73 -11.12 15.41
CA ALA A 298 -5.07 -11.67 16.72
C ALA A 298 -3.84 -11.94 17.60
N GLY A 299 -2.63 -12.00 17.02
CA GLY A 299 -1.40 -12.39 17.73
C GLY A 299 -1.36 -13.89 18.05
N ALA A 300 -2.01 -14.72 17.22
CA ALA A 300 -2.17 -16.15 17.48
C ALA A 300 -0.90 -16.98 17.21
N ARG A 301 0.09 -16.44 16.50
CA ARG A 301 1.34 -17.12 16.18
C ARG A 301 2.37 -16.88 17.29
N GLU A 302 3.02 -17.96 17.76
CA GLU A 302 4.05 -17.87 18.80
C GLU A 302 5.16 -16.90 18.36
N LYS A 303 5.52 -15.93 19.22
CA LYS A 303 6.53 -14.86 18.98
C LYS A 303 6.12 -13.78 17.97
N VAL A 304 4.90 -13.80 17.46
CA VAL A 304 4.40 -12.80 16.52
C VAL A 304 3.48 -11.83 17.27
N ARG A 305 3.89 -10.56 17.35
CA ARG A 305 3.07 -9.50 17.97
C ARG A 305 1.96 -9.09 17.00
N ARG A 306 0.80 -8.70 17.54
CA ARG A 306 -0.32 -8.12 16.76
C ARG A 306 0.14 -6.97 15.85
N TYR A 307 1.12 -6.22 16.35
CA TYR A 307 1.87 -5.20 15.62
C TYR A 307 2.25 -5.57 14.18
N TYR A 308 2.66 -6.82 13.93
CA TYR A 308 3.09 -7.25 12.60
C TYR A 308 1.96 -7.23 11.56
N ALA A 309 0.69 -7.25 11.98
CA ALA A 309 -0.42 -7.05 11.05
C ALA A 309 -0.39 -5.63 10.42
N THR A 310 0.11 -4.62 11.15
CA THR A 310 0.30 -3.26 10.63
C THR A 310 1.52 -3.12 9.72
N LEU A 311 2.35 -4.17 9.68
CA LEU A 311 3.50 -4.29 8.79
C LEU A 311 3.25 -5.35 7.71
N ASN A 312 2.01 -5.75 7.48
CA ASN A 312 1.65 -6.75 6.47
C ASN A 312 0.88 -6.09 5.31
N ALA A 313 1.43 -6.10 4.09
CA ALA A 313 0.81 -5.41 2.94
C ALA A 313 -0.59 -5.94 2.65
N GLN A 314 -0.76 -7.27 2.69
CA GLN A 314 -2.05 -7.88 2.46
C GLN A 314 -3.13 -7.51 3.50
N SER A 315 -2.74 -7.18 4.73
CA SER A 315 -3.70 -6.70 5.74
C SER A 315 -4.33 -5.36 5.33
N PHE A 316 -3.57 -4.48 4.66
CA PHE A 316 -4.10 -3.23 4.09
C PHE A 316 -5.07 -3.50 2.95
N VAL A 317 -4.76 -4.47 2.08
CA VAL A 317 -5.67 -4.88 1.00
C VAL A 317 -7.01 -5.33 1.58
N TYR A 318 -7.02 -6.28 2.51
CA TYR A 318 -8.26 -6.79 3.08
C TYR A 318 -9.03 -5.72 3.86
N PHE A 319 -8.33 -4.86 4.61
CA PHE A 319 -8.98 -3.75 5.31
C PHE A 319 -9.63 -2.77 4.34
N ALA A 320 -8.88 -2.27 3.36
CA ALA A 320 -9.36 -1.27 2.40
C ALA A 320 -10.52 -1.83 1.56
N MET A 321 -10.42 -3.09 1.12
CA MET A 321 -11.49 -3.77 0.39
C MET A 321 -12.75 -3.94 1.25
N SER A 322 -12.61 -4.33 2.52
CA SER A 322 -13.76 -4.49 3.42
C SER A 322 -14.49 -3.16 3.65
N TYR A 323 -13.75 -2.08 3.86
CA TYR A 323 -14.36 -0.77 4.07
C TYR A 323 -14.90 -0.16 2.77
N TRP A 324 -14.20 -0.35 1.64
CA TRP A 324 -14.69 0.06 0.32
C TRP A 324 -16.05 -0.59 0.02
N TYR A 325 -16.17 -1.89 0.30
CA TYR A 325 -17.40 -2.66 0.08
C TYR A 325 -18.57 -2.12 0.93
N TYR A 326 -18.30 -1.76 2.18
CA TYR A 326 -19.26 -1.15 3.10
C TYR A 326 -19.78 0.21 2.60
N LEU A 327 -18.91 1.00 1.96
CA LEU A 327 -19.25 2.31 1.44
C LEU A 327 -20.06 2.27 0.14
N GLN A 328 -20.21 1.11 -0.50
CA GLN A 328 -20.92 1.01 -1.78
C GLN A 328 -22.45 1.12 -1.63
N GLU A 329 -23.09 1.81 -2.58
CA GLU A 329 -24.54 1.85 -2.70
C GLU A 329 -25.07 0.67 -3.52
N TRP A 330 -25.59 -0.35 -2.84
CA TRP A 330 -26.03 -1.59 -3.49
C TRP A 330 -27.49 -1.56 -3.97
N HIS A 331 -27.89 -0.49 -4.64
CA HIS A 331 -29.23 -0.31 -5.25
C HIS A 331 -30.41 -0.62 -4.31
N GLY A 332 -30.35 -0.10 -3.09
CA GLY A 332 -31.41 -0.28 -2.07
C GLY A 332 -31.31 -1.59 -1.28
N ARG A 333 -30.20 -2.33 -1.40
CA ARG A 333 -29.82 -3.38 -0.44
C ARG A 333 -29.08 -2.78 0.75
N ASP A 334 -29.18 -3.46 1.88
CA ASP A 334 -28.48 -3.05 3.10
C ASP A 334 -26.96 -3.13 2.89
N PRO A 335 -26.19 -2.18 3.46
CA PRO A 335 -24.74 -2.27 3.44
C PRO A 335 -24.24 -3.54 4.12
N ILE A 336 -23.21 -4.15 3.55
CA ILE A 336 -22.50 -5.27 4.15
C ILE A 336 -20.99 -4.99 4.13
N THR A 337 -20.24 -5.71 4.94
CA THR A 337 -18.77 -5.66 4.93
C THR A 337 -18.19 -7.05 5.14
N PHE A 338 -16.86 -7.18 5.12
CA PHE A 338 -16.16 -8.41 5.43
C PHE A 338 -15.47 -8.32 6.78
N TYR A 339 -16.12 -8.85 7.83
CA TYR A 339 -15.56 -8.94 9.17
C TYR A 339 -14.98 -10.33 9.40
N ALA A 340 -13.74 -10.41 9.90
CA ALA A 340 -12.99 -11.66 9.97
C ALA A 340 -13.01 -12.43 8.62
N GLY A 341 -12.92 -11.69 7.52
CA GLY A 341 -12.85 -12.23 6.16
C GLY A 341 -14.18 -12.73 5.58
N ARG A 342 -15.30 -12.63 6.30
CA ARG A 342 -16.62 -13.11 5.84
C ARG A 342 -17.63 -11.99 5.74
N ALA A 343 -18.54 -12.12 4.77
CA ALA A 343 -19.65 -11.18 4.60
C ALA A 343 -20.54 -11.12 5.87
N VAL A 344 -20.77 -9.91 6.38
CA VAL A 344 -21.66 -9.62 7.51
C VAL A 344 -22.48 -8.36 7.23
N SER A 345 -23.70 -8.30 7.78
CA SER A 345 -24.53 -7.09 7.73
C SER A 345 -23.89 -5.96 8.54
N SER A 346 -24.03 -4.72 8.08
CA SER A 346 -23.60 -3.54 8.83
C SER A 346 -24.30 -3.41 10.17
N ASP A 347 -25.58 -3.79 10.25
CA ASP A 347 -26.43 -3.59 11.42
C ASP A 347 -26.06 -4.50 12.58
N TRP A 348 -25.44 -5.65 12.28
CA TRP A 348 -24.84 -6.51 13.29
C TRP A 348 -23.79 -5.78 14.15
N MET A 349 -23.26 -4.65 13.67
CA MET A 349 -22.23 -3.88 14.35
C MET A 349 -22.77 -2.83 15.35
N GLY A 350 -24.08 -2.57 15.37
CA GLY A 350 -24.72 -1.46 16.11
C GLY A 350 -25.36 -1.77 17.47
N ASP A 351 -25.76 -3.01 17.76
CA ASP A 351 -26.74 -3.26 18.86
C ASP A 351 -26.17 -3.67 20.23
N SER A 352 -24.86 -3.71 20.45
CA SER A 352 -24.31 -4.28 21.70
C SER A 352 -24.17 -3.33 22.91
N VAL A 353 -24.81 -2.15 22.92
CA VAL A 353 -24.78 -1.24 24.10
C VAL A 353 -26.17 -0.67 24.44
N SER A 354 -27.25 -1.44 24.27
CA SER A 354 -28.42 -1.21 25.11
C SER A 354 -28.25 -2.02 26.39
N ASP A 355 -27.69 -1.34 27.39
CA ASP A 355 -27.61 -1.70 28.80
C ASP A 355 -28.81 -2.56 29.24
N SER A 356 -28.65 -3.88 29.23
CA SER A 356 -29.57 -4.79 29.89
C SER A 356 -29.31 -4.68 31.40
N GLY A 357 -29.70 -3.54 31.96
CA GLY A 357 -29.92 -3.35 33.37
C GLY A 357 -31.03 -4.30 33.83
N SER A 358 -30.70 -5.59 33.93
CA SER A 358 -31.52 -6.55 34.64
C SER A 358 -31.40 -6.22 36.12
N GLY A 359 -32.27 -5.32 36.57
CA GLY A 359 -32.61 -5.18 37.98
C GLY A 359 -33.11 -6.52 38.48
N ALA A 360 -32.21 -7.30 39.08
CA ALA A 360 -32.57 -8.40 39.95
C ALA A 360 -33.27 -7.79 41.17
N LYS A 361 -34.60 -7.73 41.14
CA LYS A 361 -35.40 -7.62 42.36
C LYS A 361 -35.27 -8.95 43.09
N SER A 362 -34.54 -8.94 44.20
CA SER A 362 -34.67 -9.96 45.23
C SER A 362 -36.05 -9.84 45.87
N GLU A 363 -36.86 -10.89 45.77
CA GLU A 363 -37.92 -11.20 46.72
C GLU A 363 -37.48 -12.34 47.65
#